data_AF-A0A7X5IGU3-F1
#
_entry.id   AF-A0A7X5IGU3-F1
#
_cell.length_a   1.000
_cell.length_b   1.000
_cell.length_c   1.000
_cell.angle_alpha   90.00
_cell.angle_beta   90.00
_cell.angle_gamma   90.00
#
_symmetry.space_group_name_H-M   'P 1'
#
loop_
_entity.id
_entity.type
_entity.pdbx_description
1 polymer ?
#
loop_
_entity_poly.entity_id
_entity_poly.type
_entity_poly.pdbx_seq_one_letter_code
_entity_poly.pdbx_strand_id
1 'polypeptide(L)' 'MEAYKREFIEFMVQSDVLKFGDFTLKSGRKSPFFMNAGAYVTGEQLHRLGLYYAQAINDNFGLD' A
#
# COMPACT_ATOMS: atom_id res chain seq x y z
N MET A 1 5.67 -10.80 11.37
CA MET A 1 4.91 -10.08 10.33
C MET A 1 4.63 -11.09 9.25
N GLU A 2 3.36 -11.27 8.88
CA GLU A 2 2.98 -12.18 7.79
C GLU A 2 3.74 -11.84 6.50
N ALA A 3 4.16 -12.85 5.73
CA ALA A 3 4.95 -12.68 4.51
C ALA A 3 4.29 -11.71 3.52
N TYR A 4 2.95 -11.84 3.34
CA TYR A 4 2.19 -10.99 2.42
C TYR A 4 2.28 -9.49 2.75
N LYS A 5 2.32 -9.12 4.04
CA LYS A 5 2.42 -7.71 4.47
C LYS A 5 3.77 -7.11 4.11
N ARG A 6 4.82 -7.91 4.22
CA ARG A 6 6.18 -7.49 3.84
C ARG A 6 6.26 -7.22 2.35
N GLU A 7 5.80 -8.18 1.54
CA GLU A 7 5.78 -8.06 0.08
C GLU A 7 4.94 -6.86 -0.38
N PHE A 8 3.82 -6.59 0.30
CA PHE A 8 3.00 -5.42 -0.01
C PHE A 8 3.72 -4.10 0.28
N ILE A 9 4.43 -4.00 1.41
CA ILE A 9 5.22 -2.80 1.72
C ILE A 9 6.35 -2.61 0.69
N GLU A 10 7.06 -3.68 0.32
CA GLU A 10 8.11 -3.63 -0.71
C GLU A 10 7.54 -3.17 -2.06
N PHE A 11 6.37 -3.69 -2.45
CA PHE A 11 5.63 -3.24 -3.63
C PHE A 11 5.24 -1.76 -3.57
N MET A 12 4.78 -1.26 -2.42
CA MET A 12 4.43 0.16 -2.24
C MET A 12 5.64 1.08 -2.41
N VAL A 13 6.81 0.68 -1.91
CA VAL A 13 8.06 1.43 -2.07
C VAL A 13 8.51 1.41 -3.53
N GLN A 14 8.50 0.24 -4.18
CA GLN A 14 8.87 0.09 -5.59
C GLN A 14 7.95 0.87 -6.54
N SER A 15 6.68 1.05 -6.16
CA SER A 15 5.69 1.77 -6.95
C SER A 15 5.62 3.27 -6.66
N ASP A 16 6.56 3.83 -5.88
CA ASP A 16 6.54 5.23 -5.44
C ASP A 16 5.26 5.64 -4.67
N VAL A 17 4.49 4.66 -4.19
CA VAL A 17 3.28 4.87 -3.40
C VAL A 17 3.63 5.18 -1.96
N LEU A 18 4.65 4.53 -1.40
CA LEU A 18 5.19 4.80 -0.07
C LEU A 18 6.53 5.50 -0.20
N LYS A 19 6.60 6.74 0.30
CA LYS A 19 7.82 7.57 0.29
C LYS A 19 8.23 7.92 1.71
N PHE A 20 9.54 7.97 1.94
CA PHE A 20 10.14 8.38 3.23
C PHE A 20 10.80 9.77 3.09
N GLY A 21 10.68 10.59 4.12
CA GLY A 21 11.12 11.98 4.12
C GLY A 21 10.25 12.85 5.02
N ASP A 22 10.36 14.17 4.89
CA ASP A 22 9.60 15.12 5.73
C ASP A 22 8.31 15.56 5.06
N PHE A 23 7.18 15.03 5.54
CA PHE A 23 5.85 15.36 5.01
C PHE A 23 4.99 16.06 6.06
N THR A 24 4.10 16.95 5.60
CA THR A 24 3.02 17.51 6.41
C THR A 24 1.70 16.91 5.94
N LEU A 25 0.99 16.20 6.81
CA LEU A 25 -0.28 15.55 6.49
C LEU A 25 -1.44 16.56 6.48
N LYS A 26 -2.60 16.17 5.94
CA LYS A 26 -3.83 16.99 5.93
C LYS A 26 -4.26 17.44 7.34
N SER A 27 -3.91 16.67 8.36
CA SER A 27 -4.16 17.02 9.77
C SER A 27 -3.18 18.04 10.36
N GLY A 28 -2.19 18.50 9.59
CA GLY A 28 -1.08 19.34 10.04
C GLY A 28 0.07 18.57 10.72
N ARG A 29 -0.10 17.27 11.02
CA ARG A 29 0.96 16.45 11.61
C ARG A 29 2.15 16.31 10.68
N LYS A 30 3.36 16.39 11.24
CA LYS A 30 4.60 16.02 10.56
C LYS A 30 4.76 14.50 10.57
N SER A 31 5.11 13.92 9.43
CA SER A 31 5.24 12.48 9.24
C SER A 31 6.55 12.16 8.52
N PRO A 32 7.31 11.14 8.98
CA PRO A 32 8.54 10.70 8.31
C PRO A 32 8.27 9.87 7.04
N PHE A 33 6.99 9.65 6.71
CA PHE A 33 6.57 8.98 5.49
C PHE A 33 5.25 9.55 4.96
N PHE A 34 5.01 9.35 3.68
CA PHE A 34 3.75 9.65 3.02
C PHE A 34 3.33 8.50 2.11
N MET A 35 2.04 8.22 2.10
CA MET A 35 1.45 7.18 1.26
C MET A 35 0.44 7.82 0.31
N ASN A 36 0.61 7.57 -0.99
CA ASN A 36 -0.29 8.00 -2.04
C ASN A 36 -0.65 6.85 -2.97
N ALA A 37 -1.76 6.17 -2.70
CA ALA A 37 -2.26 5.08 -3.55
C ALA A 37 -2.58 5.53 -4.99
N GLY A 38 -2.74 6.83 -5.26
CA GLY A 38 -2.91 7.37 -6.62
C GLY A 38 -1.66 7.25 -7.49
N ALA A 39 -0.50 6.87 -6.94
CA ALA A 39 0.71 6.61 -7.74
C ALA A 39 0.73 5.21 -8.40
N TYR A 40 -0.26 4.35 -8.13
CA TYR A 40 -0.50 3.16 -8.95
C TYR A 40 -1.16 3.57 -10.27
N VAL A 41 -0.38 3.63 -11.35
CA VAL A 41 -0.80 4.18 -12.65
C VAL A 41 -0.76 3.17 -13.79
N THR A 42 -0.25 1.97 -13.56
CA THR A 42 -0.16 0.90 -14.56
C THR A 42 -1.15 -0.23 -14.27
N GLY A 43 -1.54 -0.96 -15.32
CA GLY A 43 -2.42 -2.13 -15.19
C GLY A 43 -1.83 -3.21 -14.29
N GLU A 44 -0.52 -3.44 -14.35
CA GLU A 44 0.17 -4.41 -13.49
C GLU A 44 0.12 -4.01 -12.02
N GLN A 45 0.37 -2.72 -11.71
CA GLN A 45 0.27 -2.21 -10.35
C GLN A 45 -1.14 -2.38 -9.79
N LEU A 46 -2.16 -2.03 -10.57
CA LEU A 46 -3.56 -2.17 -10.16
C LEU A 46 -3.95 -3.64 -9.98
N HIS A 47 -3.48 -4.53 -10.85
CA HIS A 47 -3.69 -5.97 -10.71
C HIS A 47 -3.08 -6.50 -9.41
N ARG A 48 -1.81 -6.21 -9.14
CA ARG A 48 -1.13 -6.60 -7.90
C ARG A 48 -1.81 -6.03 -6.67
N LEU A 49 -2.20 -4.75 -6.70
CA LEU A 49 -2.97 -4.11 -5.63
C LEU A 49 -4.26 -4.89 -5.34
N GLY A 50 -5.01 -5.25 -6.38
CA GLY A 50 -6.22 -6.06 -6.26
C GLY A 50 -5.97 -7.40 -5.57
N LEU A 51 -4.89 -8.10 -5.93
CA LEU A 51 -4.52 -9.38 -5.28
C LEU A 51 -4.22 -9.21 -3.78
N TYR A 52 -3.47 -8.17 -3.39
CA TYR A 52 -3.19 -7.90 -1.98
C TYR A 52 -4.47 -7.61 -1.18
N TYR A 53 -5.40 -6.84 -1.75
CA TYR A 53 -6.71 -6.60 -1.11
C TYR A 53 -7.56 -7.86 -1.04
N ALA A 54 -7.63 -8.65 -2.12
CA ALA A 54 -8.40 -9.89 -2.16
C ALA A 54 -7.92 -10.89 -1.10
N GLN A 55 -6.59 -11.07 -0.97
CA GLN A 55 -6.00 -11.91 0.06
C GLN A 55 -6.34 -11.39 1.46
N ALA A 56 -6.15 -10.10 1.72
CA ALA A 56 -6.46 -9.52 3.03
C ALA A 56 -7.95 -9.66 3.39
N ILE A 57 -8.86 -9.49 2.44
CA ILE A 57 -10.30 -9.68 2.66
C ILE A 57 -10.59 -11.14 2.98
N ASN A 58 -10.13 -12.08 2.14
CA ASN A 58 -10.32 -13.50 2.34
C ASN A 58 -9.80 -13.97 3.72
N ASP A 59 -8.61 -13.53 4.11
CA ASP A 59 -7.96 -13.94 5.36
C ASP A 59 -8.69 -13.41 6.61
N ASN A 60 -9.42 -12.30 6.51
CA ASN A 60 -10.07 -11.66 7.67
C ASN A 60 -11.60 -11.85 7.70
N PHE A 61 -12.24 -12.06 6.55
CA PHE A 61 -13.70 -12.05 6.43
C PHE A 61 -14.27 -13.27 5.69
N GLY A 62 -13.45 -14.09 5.03
CA GLY A 62 -13.95 -15.17 4.17
C GLY A 62 -14.53 -14.66 2.84
N LEU A 63 -15.32 -15.49 2.16
CA LEU A 63 -15.90 -15.22 0.82
C LEU A 63 -17.43 -15.32 0.80
N ASP A 64 -18.04 -15.27 1.99
CA ASP A 64 -19.45 -15.56 2.24
C ASP A 64 -20.41 -14.51 1.64
#